data_AF-A0A970HLW4-F1
#
_entry.id   AF-A0A970HLW4-F1
#
_cell.length_a   1.000
_cell.length_b   1.000
_cell.length_c   1.000
_cell.angle_alpha   90.00
_cell.angle_beta   90.00
_cell.angle_gamma   90.00
#
_symmetry.space_group_name_H-M   'P 1'
#
loop_
_entity.id
_entity.type
_entity.pdbx_description
1 polymer ?
#
loop_
_entity_poly.entity_id
_entity_poly.type
_entity_poly.pdbx_seq_one_letter_code
_entity_poly.pdbx_strand_id
1 'polypeptide(L)'
;MSDTRRKATEDDSQLIEAFSRLETMEIGGFVGIDQVMDPQIKPLDPTMHMAGRALTVRGAMINKGVLDVVQPGDVLVIDTGGDYTTGVWGHLMTMAIRDKGATGVVVDGAVFHSNHLRRLGFPVFARTASSYAGASRIAGGMNVPVRCGGVEVHPGDIVVGDCDGVVVVPKKQAREILLRSQISHEAHHISRRLCEEKGLQFTQLPFIEEQWREKDQLPREKTYVAFVHWLEKVKQSETNEYLEWLRAVADELDVTQ
;
A
#
# COMPACT_ATOMS: atom_id res chain seq x y z
N MET A 1 8.22 -17.30 27.04
CA MET A 1 7.73 -16.69 25.80
C MET A 1 7.02 -15.41 26.19
N SER A 2 7.70 -14.26 26.08
CA SER A 2 7.09 -12.97 26.42
C SER A 2 5.93 -12.72 25.48
N ASP A 3 4.82 -12.25 26.03
CA ASP A 3 3.62 -11.88 25.30
C ASP A 3 3.95 -10.76 24.29
N THR A 4 4.21 -11.13 23.04
CA THR A 4 4.55 -10.23 21.92
C THR A 4 3.31 -9.75 21.17
N ARG A 5 2.09 -9.98 21.69
CA ARG A 5 0.87 -9.47 21.06
C ARG A 5 0.76 -7.97 21.26
N ARG A 6 1.17 -7.22 20.24
CA ARG A 6 0.77 -5.82 20.11
C ARG A 6 -0.71 -5.79 19.73
N LYS A 7 -1.54 -5.14 20.55
CA LYS A 7 -2.96 -4.95 20.26
C LYS A 7 -3.13 -3.87 19.19
N ALA A 8 -3.95 -4.13 18.17
CA ALA A 8 -4.35 -3.13 17.19
C ALA A 8 -4.98 -1.92 17.88
N THR A 9 -4.58 -0.71 17.47
CA THR A 9 -5.20 0.54 17.94
C THR A 9 -6.28 1.00 16.97
N GLU A 10 -7.19 1.85 17.45
CA GLU A 10 -8.17 2.54 16.60
C GLU A 10 -7.47 3.38 15.52
N ASP A 11 -6.42 4.11 15.90
CA ASP A 11 -5.59 4.92 15.00
C ASP A 11 -4.95 4.09 13.87
N ASP A 12 -4.46 2.88 14.18
CA ASP A 12 -3.94 1.98 13.16
C ASP A 12 -5.05 1.54 12.19
N SER A 13 -6.28 1.32 12.66
CA SER A 13 -7.39 0.85 11.83
C SER A 13 -7.87 1.94 10.86
N GLN A 14 -7.98 3.19 11.34
CA GLN A 14 -8.30 4.35 10.51
C GLN A 14 -7.23 4.62 9.45
N LEU A 15 -5.96 4.47 9.83
CA LEU A 15 -4.84 4.63 8.91
C LEU A 15 -4.88 3.59 7.78
N ILE A 16 -5.10 2.30 8.12
CA ILE A 16 -5.24 1.22 7.13
C ILE A 16 -6.43 1.48 6.22
N GLU A 17 -7.58 1.86 6.76
CA GLU A 17 -8.77 2.16 5.98
C GLU A 17 -8.49 3.28 4.96
N ALA A 18 -7.82 4.35 5.38
CA ALA A 18 -7.47 5.45 4.49
C ALA A 18 -6.52 5.01 3.37
N PHE A 19 -5.48 4.22 3.68
CA PHE A 19 -4.60 3.65 2.66
C PHE A 19 -5.29 2.66 1.73
N SER A 20 -6.35 1.97 2.18
CA SER A 20 -7.08 1.01 1.35
C SER A 20 -7.83 1.64 0.17
N ARG A 21 -7.95 2.97 0.16
CA ARG A 21 -8.62 3.75 -0.89
C ARG A 21 -7.66 4.31 -1.93
N LEU A 22 -6.35 4.08 -1.76
CA LEU A 22 -5.30 4.64 -2.60
C LEU A 22 -4.65 3.57 -3.48
N GLU A 23 -4.05 4.02 -4.58
CA GLU A 23 -3.29 3.18 -5.50
C GLU A 23 -1.79 3.18 -5.16
N THR A 24 -1.09 2.10 -5.47
CA THR A 24 0.35 1.95 -5.17
C THR A 24 1.19 3.01 -5.86
N MET A 25 0.78 3.47 -7.05
CA MET A 25 1.45 4.53 -7.81
C MET A 25 1.44 5.87 -7.06
N GLU A 26 0.28 6.24 -6.52
CA GLU A 26 0.10 7.49 -5.76
C GLU A 26 0.96 7.51 -4.50
N ILE A 27 1.06 6.37 -3.82
CA ILE A 27 1.88 6.21 -2.62
C ILE A 27 3.38 6.16 -2.96
N GLY A 28 3.73 5.38 -3.99
CA GLY A 28 5.10 5.13 -4.45
C GLY A 28 5.84 6.41 -4.83
N GLY A 29 5.14 7.36 -5.46
CA GLY A 29 5.70 8.68 -5.83
C GLY A 29 6.21 9.49 -4.64
N PHE A 30 5.61 9.32 -3.45
CA PHE A 30 5.99 10.06 -2.25
C PHE A 30 6.96 9.32 -1.35
N VAL A 31 6.82 8.01 -1.21
CA VAL A 31 7.69 7.21 -0.34
C VAL A 31 9.05 6.88 -0.99
N GLY A 32 9.10 6.87 -2.33
CA GLY A 32 10.31 6.65 -3.11
C GLY A 32 10.52 5.20 -3.57
N ILE A 33 11.34 5.03 -4.62
CA ILE A 33 11.52 3.74 -5.31
C ILE A 33 12.07 2.63 -4.41
N ASP A 34 12.86 2.97 -3.39
CA ASP A 34 13.44 2.00 -2.45
C ASP A 34 12.38 1.30 -1.57
N GLN A 35 11.15 1.79 -1.61
CA GLN A 35 10.00 1.25 -0.88
C GLN A 35 8.97 0.57 -1.78
N VAL A 36 9.22 0.51 -3.08
CA VAL A 36 8.42 -0.24 -4.05
C VAL A 36 9.06 -1.61 -4.26
N MET A 37 8.29 -2.67 -4.06
CA MET A 37 8.78 -4.03 -4.25
C MET A 37 9.05 -4.33 -5.73
N ASP A 38 9.98 -5.26 -5.96
CA ASP A 38 10.29 -5.82 -7.27
C ASP A 38 9.00 -6.12 -8.07
N PRO A 39 8.86 -5.59 -9.30
CA PRO A 39 7.64 -5.74 -10.11
C PRO A 39 7.25 -7.18 -10.46
N GLN A 40 8.12 -8.17 -10.21
CA GLN A 40 7.77 -9.58 -10.33
C GLN A 40 6.81 -10.05 -9.22
N ILE A 41 6.75 -9.36 -8.08
CA ILE A 41 5.73 -9.62 -7.06
C ILE A 41 4.41 -9.04 -7.57
N LYS A 42 3.55 -9.90 -8.08
CA LYS A 42 2.25 -9.53 -8.67
C LYS A 42 1.10 -10.19 -7.92
N PRO A 43 -0.09 -9.58 -7.94
CA PRO A 43 -1.27 -10.26 -7.43
C PRO A 43 -1.58 -11.49 -8.28
N LEU A 44 -2.15 -12.52 -7.66
CA LEU A 44 -2.60 -13.69 -8.42
C LEU A 44 -3.74 -13.35 -9.39
N ASP A 45 -4.56 -12.36 -9.06
CA ASP A 45 -5.61 -11.81 -9.91
C ASP A 45 -5.48 -10.28 -9.99
N PRO A 46 -5.52 -9.65 -11.18
CA PRO A 46 -5.35 -8.21 -11.33
C PRO A 46 -6.39 -7.35 -10.58
N THR A 47 -7.51 -7.92 -10.14
CA THR A 47 -8.52 -7.20 -9.36
C THR A 47 -8.22 -7.17 -7.85
N MET A 48 -7.18 -7.87 -7.39
CA MET A 48 -6.83 -7.89 -5.98
C MET A 48 -6.22 -6.56 -5.54
N HIS A 49 -6.76 -6.05 -4.43
CA HIS A 49 -6.25 -4.88 -3.72
C HIS A 49 -6.14 -5.22 -2.23
N MET A 50 -5.08 -4.75 -1.57
CA MET A 50 -4.94 -4.87 -0.12
C MET A 50 -4.26 -3.65 0.47
N ALA A 51 -4.62 -3.34 1.73
CA ALA A 51 -3.86 -2.46 2.60
C ALA A 51 -3.86 -3.05 4.01
N GLY A 52 -2.75 -2.91 4.74
CA GLY A 52 -2.68 -3.34 6.13
C GLY A 52 -1.30 -3.18 6.76
N ARG A 53 -1.17 -3.56 8.01
CA ARG A 53 0.12 -3.54 8.72
C ARG A 53 0.92 -4.79 8.40
N ALA A 54 2.22 -4.63 8.20
CA ALA A 54 3.13 -5.74 7.98
C ALA A 54 3.23 -6.64 9.23
N LEU A 55 2.70 -7.87 9.10
CA LEU A 55 3.09 -9.00 9.92
C LEU A 55 4.21 -9.74 9.19
N THR A 56 5.45 -9.47 9.58
CA THR A 56 6.61 -10.02 8.89
C THR A 56 6.89 -11.45 9.31
N VAL A 57 7.13 -12.33 8.33
CA VAL A 57 7.42 -13.75 8.52
C VAL A 57 8.58 -14.13 7.64
N ARG A 58 9.51 -14.91 8.17
CA ARG A 58 10.67 -15.43 7.45
C ARG A 58 10.76 -16.93 7.59
N GLY A 59 11.04 -17.62 6.49
CA GLY A 59 11.57 -18.97 6.54
C GLY A 59 10.66 -20.01 7.19
N ALA A 60 11.25 -20.84 8.05
CA ALA A 60 10.55 -21.90 8.77
C ALA A 60 9.35 -21.45 9.65
N MET A 61 9.17 -20.14 9.89
CA MET A 61 8.01 -19.60 10.61
C MET A 61 6.76 -19.43 9.73
N ILE A 62 6.83 -19.77 8.44
CA ILE A 62 5.66 -19.90 7.55
C ILE A 62 4.90 -21.18 7.93
N ASN A 63 4.20 -21.12 9.07
CA ASN A 63 3.52 -22.26 9.67
C ASN A 63 2.28 -21.80 10.48
N LYS A 64 1.62 -22.74 11.15
CA LYS A 64 0.40 -22.46 11.92
C LYS A 64 0.60 -21.46 13.08
N GLY A 65 1.82 -21.28 13.59
CA GLY A 65 2.11 -20.31 14.65
C GLY A 65 1.81 -18.86 14.27
N VAL A 66 1.75 -18.53 12.96
CA VAL A 66 1.29 -17.22 12.48
C VAL A 66 -0.13 -16.93 12.97
N LEU A 67 -0.97 -17.96 13.09
CA LEU A 67 -2.36 -17.83 13.52
C LEU A 67 -2.48 -17.37 14.98
N ASP A 68 -1.44 -17.54 15.80
CA ASP A 68 -1.46 -17.13 17.21
C ASP A 68 -1.19 -15.64 17.41
N VAL A 69 -0.67 -14.97 16.38
CA VAL A 69 -0.26 -13.56 16.44
C VAL A 69 -1.02 -12.66 15.48
N VAL A 70 -1.49 -13.17 14.33
CA VAL A 70 -2.19 -12.37 13.32
C VAL A 70 -3.40 -11.66 13.92
N GLN A 71 -3.53 -10.37 13.62
CA GLN A 71 -4.62 -9.50 14.06
C GLN A 71 -5.44 -9.00 12.86
N PRO A 72 -6.67 -8.53 13.11
CA PRO A 72 -7.43 -7.81 12.10
C PRO A 72 -6.64 -6.61 11.54
N GLY A 73 -6.65 -6.46 10.21
CA GLY A 73 -5.93 -5.40 9.50
C GLY A 73 -4.48 -5.73 9.14
N ASP A 74 -3.99 -6.94 9.41
CA ASP A 74 -2.61 -7.32 9.08
C ASP A 74 -2.48 -7.82 7.62
N VAL A 75 -1.38 -7.46 6.98
CA VAL A 75 -0.86 -8.07 5.75
C VAL A 75 0.36 -8.90 6.12
N LEU A 76 0.34 -10.19 5.79
CA LEU A 76 1.52 -11.03 5.99
C LEU A 76 2.57 -10.69 4.94
N VAL A 77 3.81 -10.46 5.34
CA VAL A 77 4.94 -10.19 4.43
C VAL A 77 5.98 -11.28 4.61
N ILE A 78 6.11 -12.14 3.60
CA ILE A 78 6.84 -13.41 3.70
C ILE A 78 8.14 -13.37 2.90
N ASP A 79 9.26 -13.47 3.62
CA ASP A 79 10.61 -13.69 3.07
C ASP A 79 10.94 -15.19 3.04
N THR A 80 11.18 -15.71 1.83
CA THR A 80 11.56 -17.11 1.60
C THR A 80 13.06 -17.35 1.45
N GLY A 81 13.88 -16.29 1.47
CA GLY A 81 15.32 -16.35 1.23
C GLY A 81 15.70 -16.58 -0.23
N GLY A 82 14.84 -16.18 -1.17
CA GLY A 82 15.05 -16.37 -2.61
C GLY A 82 14.69 -17.76 -3.14
N ASP A 83 13.88 -18.54 -2.41
CA ASP A 83 13.35 -19.80 -2.93
C ASP A 83 12.06 -19.56 -3.74
N TYR A 84 12.20 -19.57 -5.06
CA TYR A 84 11.09 -19.43 -5.99
C TYR A 84 10.57 -20.77 -6.52
N THR A 85 11.10 -21.89 -6.04
CA THR A 85 10.77 -23.24 -6.52
C THR A 85 9.81 -23.97 -5.59
N THR A 86 9.89 -23.71 -4.28
CA THR A 86 9.04 -24.35 -3.28
C THR A 86 7.82 -23.48 -2.99
N GLY A 87 6.63 -24.01 -3.25
CA GLY A 87 5.38 -23.39 -2.81
C GLY A 87 5.27 -23.42 -1.28
N VAL A 88 5.50 -22.27 -0.64
CA VAL A 88 5.49 -22.15 0.84
C VAL A 88 4.14 -21.69 1.41
N TRP A 89 3.27 -21.15 0.56
CA TRP A 89 1.98 -20.60 0.96
C TRP A 89 0.82 -21.12 0.10
N GLY A 90 -0.31 -21.42 0.73
CA GLY A 90 -1.46 -22.03 0.06
C GLY A 90 -2.80 -21.79 0.77
N HIS A 91 -3.87 -22.30 0.17
CA HIS A 91 -5.24 -21.90 0.48
C HIS A 91 -5.70 -22.11 1.93
N LEU A 92 -5.28 -23.18 2.61
CA LEU A 92 -5.71 -23.44 3.99
C LEU A 92 -5.23 -22.35 4.96
N MET A 93 -3.98 -21.91 4.82
CA MET A 93 -3.44 -20.81 5.62
C MET A 93 -4.10 -19.49 5.23
N THR A 94 -4.33 -19.25 3.93
CA THR A 94 -5.10 -18.08 3.45
C THR A 94 -6.48 -18.00 4.10
N MET A 95 -7.25 -19.10 4.12
CA MET A 95 -8.57 -19.13 4.76
C MET A 95 -8.45 -18.81 6.26
N ALA A 96 -7.50 -19.41 6.96
CA ALA A 96 -7.33 -19.21 8.39
C ALA A 96 -6.94 -17.78 8.78
N ILE A 97 -6.08 -17.10 8.00
CA ILE A 97 -5.73 -15.68 8.28
C ILE A 97 -6.87 -14.74 7.90
N ARG A 98 -7.60 -15.03 6.82
CA ARG A 98 -8.78 -14.26 6.40
C ARG A 98 -9.84 -14.30 7.50
N ASP A 99 -10.11 -15.47 8.05
CA ASP A 99 -11.10 -15.64 9.12
C ASP A 99 -10.69 -14.94 10.43
N LYS A 100 -9.41 -14.54 10.56
CA LYS A 100 -8.88 -13.70 11.63
C LYS A 100 -8.85 -12.20 11.30
N GLY A 101 -9.30 -11.81 10.12
CA GLY A 101 -9.38 -10.41 9.69
C GLY A 101 -8.11 -9.85 9.06
N ALA A 102 -7.14 -10.68 8.68
CA ALA A 102 -6.03 -10.23 7.82
C ALA A 102 -6.57 -9.70 6.49
N THR A 103 -5.87 -8.77 5.85
CA THR A 103 -6.31 -8.11 4.61
C THR A 103 -5.56 -8.59 3.38
N GLY A 104 -4.44 -9.28 3.55
CA GLY A 104 -3.70 -9.86 2.43
C GLY A 104 -2.43 -10.60 2.81
N VAL A 105 -1.72 -11.10 1.81
CA VAL A 105 -0.41 -11.72 1.96
C VAL A 105 0.49 -11.41 0.76
N VAL A 106 1.74 -11.06 1.04
CA VAL A 106 2.85 -10.94 0.09
C VAL A 106 3.82 -12.08 0.33
N VAL A 107 4.17 -12.79 -0.74
CA VAL A 107 5.13 -13.89 -0.73
C VAL A 107 6.28 -13.57 -1.69
N ASP A 108 7.44 -13.23 -1.14
CA ASP A 108 8.68 -13.14 -1.90
C ASP A 108 9.20 -14.55 -2.21
N GLY A 109 8.46 -15.28 -3.05
CA GLY A 109 8.55 -16.73 -3.18
C GLY A 109 7.45 -17.31 -4.06
N ALA A 110 7.34 -18.63 -4.04
CA ALA A 110 6.28 -19.36 -4.72
C ALA A 110 5.09 -19.67 -3.80
N VAL A 111 3.88 -19.57 -4.36
CA VAL A 111 2.65 -20.12 -3.77
C VAL A 111 2.28 -21.45 -4.42
N PHE A 112 1.38 -22.21 -3.82
CA PHE A 112 0.75 -23.38 -4.44
C PHE A 112 -0.77 -23.26 -4.38
N HIS A 113 -1.48 -24.07 -5.16
CA HIS A 113 -2.94 -23.97 -5.33
C HIS A 113 -3.41 -22.59 -5.83
N SER A 114 -2.66 -21.95 -6.73
CA SER A 114 -2.95 -20.58 -7.21
C SER A 114 -4.37 -20.41 -7.77
N ASN A 115 -4.91 -21.42 -8.46
CA ASN A 115 -6.29 -21.38 -8.96
C ASN A 115 -7.34 -21.36 -7.82
N HIS A 116 -7.08 -22.08 -6.72
CA HIS A 116 -7.95 -22.02 -5.54
C HIS A 116 -7.80 -20.67 -4.83
N LEU A 117 -6.58 -20.15 -4.69
CA LEU A 117 -6.31 -18.85 -4.09
C LEU A 117 -7.05 -17.71 -4.82
N ARG A 118 -7.03 -17.70 -6.16
CA ARG A 118 -7.82 -16.74 -6.97
C ARG A 118 -9.31 -16.81 -6.65
N ARG A 119 -9.88 -18.02 -6.63
CA ARG A 119 -11.31 -18.23 -6.35
C ARG A 119 -11.71 -17.83 -4.93
N LEU A 120 -10.80 -17.83 -3.97
CA LEU A 120 -11.09 -17.35 -2.61
C LEU A 120 -11.32 -15.84 -2.56
N GLY A 121 -10.89 -15.07 -3.56
CA GLY A 121 -11.00 -13.61 -3.60
C GLY A 121 -10.19 -12.90 -2.52
N PHE A 122 -9.32 -13.61 -1.81
CA PHE A 122 -8.42 -13.03 -0.81
C PHE A 122 -7.15 -12.53 -1.50
N PRO A 123 -6.70 -11.29 -1.24
CA PRO A 123 -5.50 -10.75 -1.87
C PRO A 123 -4.24 -11.58 -1.56
N VAL A 124 -3.63 -12.13 -2.62
CA VAL A 124 -2.38 -12.89 -2.54
C VAL A 124 -1.45 -12.37 -3.62
N PHE A 125 -0.28 -11.90 -3.19
CA PHE A 125 0.78 -11.39 -4.03
C PHE A 125 1.97 -12.34 -3.94
N ALA A 126 2.52 -12.73 -5.07
CA ALA A 126 3.63 -13.67 -5.12
C ALA A 126 4.50 -13.45 -6.35
N ARG A 127 5.75 -13.94 -6.32
CA ARG A 127 6.58 -13.95 -7.53
C ARG A 127 6.13 -14.99 -8.54
N THR A 128 5.71 -16.16 -8.06
CA THR A 128 5.34 -17.28 -8.94
C THR A 128 4.44 -18.28 -8.24
N ALA A 129 3.96 -19.27 -9.00
CA ALA A 129 3.28 -20.44 -8.48
C ALA A 129 4.12 -21.69 -8.74
N SER A 130 4.13 -22.63 -7.80
CA SER A 130 4.83 -23.91 -7.92
C SER A 130 3.84 -25.08 -7.85
N SER A 131 4.15 -26.15 -8.58
CA SER A 131 3.49 -27.45 -8.46
C SER A 131 4.02 -28.28 -7.29
N TYR A 132 5.17 -27.89 -6.71
CA TYR A 132 5.75 -28.49 -5.51
C TYR A 132 5.43 -27.65 -4.29
N ALA A 133 4.90 -28.27 -3.24
CA ALA A 133 4.63 -27.62 -1.96
C ALA A 133 5.59 -28.16 -0.89
N GLY A 134 6.10 -27.28 -0.03
CA GLY A 134 7.04 -27.67 1.01
C GLY A 134 7.31 -26.56 2.02
N ALA A 135 8.03 -26.90 3.09
CA ALA A 135 8.49 -25.91 4.05
C ALA A 135 9.64 -25.07 3.46
N SER A 136 9.74 -23.81 3.89
CA SER A 136 10.92 -23.00 3.59
C SER A 136 12.17 -23.59 4.25
N ARG A 137 13.31 -23.46 3.58
CA ARG A 137 14.60 -24.07 3.95
C ARG A 137 15.51 -23.14 4.74
N ILE A 138 15.09 -21.90 4.99
CA ILE A 138 15.88 -20.91 5.73
C ILE A 138 15.41 -20.78 7.18
N ALA A 139 16.26 -20.18 8.00
CA ALA A 139 15.97 -19.89 9.41
C ALA A 139 14.66 -19.11 9.56
N GLY A 140 13.90 -19.48 10.59
CA GLY A 140 12.60 -18.91 10.88
C GLY A 140 12.69 -17.58 11.63
N GLY A 141 11.78 -16.66 11.35
CA GLY A 141 11.57 -15.44 12.13
C GLY A 141 10.15 -14.92 11.98
N MET A 142 9.61 -14.27 13.00
CA MET A 142 8.28 -13.65 12.95
C MET A 142 8.31 -12.37 13.79
N ASN A 143 7.67 -11.31 13.30
CA ASN A 143 7.78 -9.97 13.89
C ASN A 143 9.25 -9.51 14.02
N VAL A 144 10.05 -9.82 13.02
CA VAL A 144 11.43 -9.33 12.84
C VAL A 144 11.54 -8.63 11.50
N PRO A 145 12.47 -7.68 11.31
CA PRO A 145 12.70 -7.10 9.98
C PRO A 145 12.99 -8.19 8.94
N VAL A 146 12.39 -8.08 7.77
CA VAL A 146 12.59 -8.99 6.63
C VAL A 146 12.95 -8.21 5.37
N ARG A 147 13.53 -8.89 4.38
CA ARG A 147 13.72 -8.33 3.04
C ARG A 147 12.76 -9.05 2.08
N CYS A 148 11.82 -8.31 1.51
CA CYS A 148 10.75 -8.83 0.66
C CYS A 148 10.64 -7.96 -0.58
N GLY A 149 10.79 -8.55 -1.77
CA GLY A 149 10.74 -7.81 -3.02
C GLY A 149 11.88 -6.80 -3.16
N GLY A 150 13.02 -7.04 -2.51
CA GLY A 150 14.12 -6.08 -2.46
C GLY A 150 13.99 -4.99 -1.40
N VAL A 151 12.80 -4.80 -0.81
CA VAL A 151 12.51 -3.78 0.22
C VAL A 151 12.73 -4.35 1.62
N GLU A 152 13.29 -3.54 2.52
CA GLU A 152 13.35 -3.87 3.95
C GLU A 152 12.03 -3.51 4.62
N VAL A 153 11.36 -4.49 5.22
CA VAL A 153 10.03 -4.33 5.83
C VAL A 153 10.13 -4.58 7.32
N HIS A 154 9.69 -3.62 8.13
CA HIS A 154 9.62 -3.74 9.57
C HIS A 154 8.21 -4.17 10.02
N PRO A 155 8.09 -4.91 11.13
CA PRO A 155 6.80 -5.18 11.74
C PRO A 155 6.01 -3.89 11.99
N GLY A 156 4.79 -3.81 11.45
CA GLY A 156 3.89 -2.67 11.62
C GLY A 156 4.04 -1.53 10.61
N ASP A 157 4.94 -1.62 9.64
CA ASP A 157 4.90 -0.76 8.44
C ASP A 157 3.58 -0.96 7.69
N ILE A 158 3.11 0.03 6.92
CA ILE A 158 1.91 -0.12 6.10
C ILE A 158 2.31 -0.74 4.77
N VAL A 159 1.53 -1.72 4.30
CA VAL A 159 1.73 -2.40 3.03
C VAL A 159 0.47 -2.19 2.22
N VAL A 160 0.62 -1.66 1.01
CA VAL A 160 -0.46 -1.52 0.04
C VAL A 160 -0.08 -2.28 -1.23
N GLY A 161 -1.02 -2.99 -1.82
CA GLY A 161 -0.81 -3.70 -3.08
C GLY A 161 -2.05 -3.68 -3.96
N ASP A 162 -1.82 -3.58 -5.27
CA ASP A 162 -2.83 -3.55 -6.33
C ASP A 162 -2.30 -4.27 -7.59
N CYS A 163 -2.90 -4.05 -8.76
CA CYS A 163 -2.44 -4.66 -10.02
C CYS A 163 -0.99 -4.30 -10.41
N ASP A 164 -0.49 -3.16 -9.94
CA ASP A 164 0.81 -2.62 -10.33
C ASP A 164 1.94 -3.11 -9.43
N GLY A 165 1.64 -3.55 -8.21
CA GLY A 165 2.61 -4.26 -7.37
C GLY A 165 2.34 -4.07 -5.89
N VAL A 166 3.42 -3.88 -5.13
CA VAL A 166 3.36 -3.69 -3.68
C VAL A 166 4.27 -2.54 -3.28
N VAL A 167 3.76 -1.63 -2.45
CA VAL A 167 4.51 -0.53 -1.83
C VAL A 167 4.48 -0.67 -0.33
N VAL A 168 5.59 -0.31 0.33
CA VAL A 168 5.75 -0.31 1.78
C VAL A 168 5.88 1.13 2.26
N VAL A 169 5.13 1.51 3.28
CA VAL A 169 5.21 2.83 3.89
C VAL A 169 5.73 2.67 5.32
N PRO A 170 6.95 3.16 5.62
CA PRO A 170 7.50 3.09 6.96
C PRO A 170 6.53 3.71 7.98
N LYS A 171 6.27 3.01 9.10
CA LYS A 171 5.26 3.44 10.08
C LYS A 171 5.44 4.89 10.55
N LYS A 172 6.69 5.35 10.68
CA LYS A 172 7.03 6.72 11.12
C LYS A 172 6.61 7.81 10.13
N GLN A 173 6.50 7.49 8.85
CA GLN A 173 6.16 8.43 7.77
C GLN A 173 4.71 8.27 7.30
N ALA A 174 3.97 7.29 7.83
CA ALA A 174 2.68 6.88 7.28
C ALA A 174 1.65 8.01 7.21
N ARG A 175 1.57 8.89 8.22
CA ARG A 175 0.63 10.04 8.19
C ARG A 175 0.98 11.07 7.11
N GLU A 176 2.24 11.44 6.99
CA GLU A 176 2.72 12.40 5.98
C GLU A 176 2.49 11.85 4.56
N ILE A 177 2.85 10.58 4.34
CA ILE A 177 2.67 9.92 3.04
C ILE A 177 1.19 9.76 2.71
N LEU A 178 0.35 9.37 3.67
CA LEU A 178 -1.10 9.28 3.46
C LEU A 178 -1.66 10.61 2.96
N LEU A 179 -1.32 11.70 3.64
CA LEU A 179 -1.83 13.02 3.32
C LEU A 179 -1.47 13.47 1.90
N ARG A 180 -0.20 13.32 1.51
CA ARG A 180 0.25 13.63 0.15
C ARG A 180 -0.41 12.73 -0.90
N SER A 181 -0.54 11.44 -0.60
CA SER A 181 -1.15 10.47 -1.50
C SER A 181 -2.63 10.77 -1.73
N GLN A 182 -3.38 11.16 -0.70
CA GLN A 182 -4.78 11.56 -0.83
C GLN A 182 -4.96 12.80 -1.71
N ILE A 183 -4.07 13.80 -1.57
CA ILE A 183 -4.12 14.98 -2.44
C ILE A 183 -3.86 14.59 -3.90
N SER A 184 -2.84 13.74 -4.14
CA SER A 184 -2.52 13.23 -5.48
C SER A 184 -3.68 12.41 -6.08
N HIS A 185 -4.33 11.59 -5.26
CA HIS A 185 -5.48 10.80 -5.65
C HIS A 185 -6.64 11.66 -6.16
N GLU A 186 -7.04 12.65 -5.36
CA GLU A 186 -8.11 13.57 -5.73
C GLU A 186 -7.75 14.41 -6.95
N ALA A 187 -6.49 14.84 -7.04
CA ALA A 187 -5.94 15.52 -8.20
C ALA A 187 -6.11 14.73 -9.51
N HIS A 188 -5.73 13.45 -9.50
CA HIS A 188 -5.93 12.55 -10.64
C HIS A 188 -7.42 12.34 -10.94
N HIS A 189 -8.24 12.13 -9.91
CA HIS A 189 -9.68 11.96 -10.06
C HIS A 189 -10.36 13.18 -10.71
N ILE A 190 -10.03 14.39 -10.28
CA ILE A 190 -10.55 15.63 -10.85
C ILE A 190 -10.06 15.80 -12.30
N SER A 191 -8.77 15.56 -12.53
CA SER A 191 -8.16 15.65 -13.87
C SER A 191 -8.88 14.72 -14.86
N ARG A 192 -9.12 13.46 -14.46
CA ARG A 192 -9.87 12.48 -15.24
C ARG A 192 -11.28 12.96 -15.55
N ARG A 193 -12.03 13.41 -14.54
CA ARG A 193 -13.41 13.91 -14.72
C ARG A 193 -13.48 15.13 -15.64
N LEU A 194 -12.54 16.08 -15.55
CA LEU A 194 -12.50 17.23 -16.45
C LEU A 194 -12.25 16.79 -17.91
N CYS A 195 -11.38 15.81 -18.13
CA CYS A 195 -11.17 15.25 -19.45
C CYS A 195 -12.42 14.52 -19.98
N GLU A 196 -13.01 13.63 -19.18
CA GLU A 196 -14.12 12.76 -19.59
C GLU A 196 -15.47 13.51 -19.71
N GLU A 197 -15.81 14.33 -18.72
CA GLU A 197 -17.13 14.97 -18.60
C GLU A 197 -17.18 16.34 -19.29
N LYS A 198 -16.05 17.07 -19.30
CA LYS A 198 -15.99 18.44 -19.84
C LYS A 198 -15.21 18.53 -21.15
N GLY A 199 -14.61 17.43 -21.62
CA GLY A 199 -13.88 17.38 -22.88
C GLY A 199 -12.58 18.19 -22.88
N LEU A 200 -12.03 18.55 -21.71
CA LEU A 200 -10.73 19.20 -21.64
C LEU A 200 -9.63 18.24 -22.10
N GLN A 201 -8.68 18.74 -22.87
CA GLN A 201 -7.45 18.01 -23.19
C GLN A 201 -6.51 18.04 -21.98
N PHE A 202 -5.72 16.99 -21.79
CA PHE A 202 -4.74 16.90 -20.71
C PHE A 202 -3.77 18.09 -20.69
N THR A 203 -3.38 18.60 -21.86
CA THR A 203 -2.51 19.78 -22.02
C THR A 203 -3.14 21.09 -21.53
N GLN A 204 -4.45 21.12 -21.31
CA GLN A 204 -5.19 22.26 -20.77
C GLN A 204 -5.33 22.19 -19.25
N LEU A 205 -4.98 21.05 -18.64
CA LEU A 205 -4.96 20.88 -17.19
C LEU A 205 -3.64 21.43 -16.63
N PRO A 206 -3.66 21.99 -15.41
CA PRO A 206 -2.43 22.33 -14.71
C PRO A 206 -1.68 21.04 -14.35
N PHE A 207 -0.41 20.94 -14.73
CA PHE A 207 0.45 19.86 -14.26
C PHE A 207 0.77 20.07 -12.79
N ILE A 208 0.56 19.06 -11.96
CA ILE A 208 0.61 19.19 -10.50
C ILE A 208 2.04 19.12 -9.94
N GLU A 209 3.04 18.66 -10.71
CA GLU A 209 4.36 18.39 -10.10
C GLU A 209 5.59 18.97 -10.82
N GLU A 210 5.66 19.00 -12.16
CA GLU A 210 6.92 19.38 -12.84
C GLU A 210 6.98 20.82 -13.34
N GLN A 211 5.93 21.35 -13.98
CA GLN A 211 5.99 22.74 -14.47
C GLN A 211 5.94 23.79 -13.36
N TRP A 212 5.28 23.52 -12.22
CA TRP A 212 5.28 24.47 -11.09
C TRP A 212 6.62 24.48 -10.34
N ARG A 213 7.36 23.36 -10.33
CA ARG A 213 8.75 23.31 -9.86
C ARG A 213 9.67 24.17 -10.71
N GLU A 214 9.55 24.07 -12.04
CA GLU A 214 10.44 24.80 -12.96
C GLU A 214 10.09 26.29 -13.07
N LYS A 215 8.81 26.66 -12.95
CA LYS A 215 8.38 28.05 -13.18
C LYS A 215 8.53 28.95 -11.95
N ASP A 216 8.34 28.43 -10.73
CA ASP A 216 8.27 29.26 -9.52
C ASP A 216 9.23 28.86 -8.38
N GLN A 217 10.12 27.86 -8.54
CA GLN A 217 11.04 27.38 -7.49
C GLN A 217 10.34 27.09 -6.14
N LEU A 218 9.06 26.73 -6.17
CA LEU A 218 8.26 26.57 -4.97
C LEU A 218 8.71 25.32 -4.19
N PRO A 219 8.91 25.42 -2.86
CA PRO A 219 9.08 24.24 -2.01
C PRO A 219 7.91 23.27 -2.22
N ARG A 220 8.19 21.96 -2.11
CA ARG A 220 7.21 20.87 -2.38
C ARG A 220 5.86 21.10 -1.71
N GLU A 221 5.89 21.61 -0.49
CA GLU A 221 4.68 21.96 0.24
C GLU A 221 3.83 23.03 -0.50
N LYS A 222 4.42 24.14 -0.97
CA LYS A 222 3.67 25.26 -1.60
C LYS A 222 3.01 24.93 -2.95
N THR A 223 3.48 23.91 -3.66
CA THR A 223 2.87 23.44 -4.91
C THR A 223 1.43 22.97 -4.70
N TYR A 224 1.15 22.36 -3.54
CA TYR A 224 -0.18 21.86 -3.19
C TYR A 224 -1.17 22.98 -2.89
N VAL A 225 -0.77 23.99 -2.10
CA VAL A 225 -1.59 25.18 -1.84
C VAL A 225 -2.02 25.84 -3.14
N ALA A 226 -1.12 25.89 -4.12
CA ALA A 226 -1.41 26.52 -5.39
C ALA A 226 -2.35 25.67 -6.28
N PHE A 227 -2.28 24.33 -6.19
CA PHE A 227 -3.27 23.43 -6.78
C PHE A 227 -4.66 23.63 -6.16
N VAL A 228 -4.75 23.75 -4.83
CA VAL A 228 -6.02 24.04 -4.13
C VAL A 228 -6.60 25.37 -4.60
N HIS A 229 -5.81 26.45 -4.62
CA HIS A 229 -6.26 27.76 -5.11
C HIS A 229 -6.68 27.74 -6.59
N TRP A 230 -6.05 26.91 -7.42
CA TRP A 230 -6.48 26.72 -8.79
C TRP A 230 -7.82 25.98 -8.86
N LEU A 231 -8.00 24.91 -8.07
CA LEU A 231 -9.28 24.20 -7.96
C LEU A 231 -10.40 25.15 -7.53
N GLU A 232 -10.15 26.04 -6.58
CA GLU A 232 -11.11 27.10 -6.17
C GLU A 232 -11.50 28.02 -7.33
N LYS A 233 -10.54 28.38 -8.18
CA LYS A 233 -10.79 29.24 -9.35
C LYS A 233 -11.59 28.52 -10.45
N VAL A 234 -11.41 27.21 -10.61
CA VAL A 234 -12.12 26.41 -11.62
C VAL A 234 -13.48 25.95 -11.13
N LYS A 235 -13.65 25.67 -9.84
CA LYS A 235 -14.94 25.37 -9.21
C LYS A 235 -15.59 26.63 -8.64
N GLN A 236 -16.35 27.34 -9.48
CA GLN A 236 -17.31 28.32 -8.96
C GLN A 236 -18.63 27.69 -8.44
N SER A 237 -18.83 26.36 -8.50
CA SER A 237 -20.16 25.78 -8.26
C SER A 237 -20.27 24.41 -7.58
N GLU A 238 -19.20 23.75 -7.11
CA GLU A 238 -19.36 22.46 -6.41
C GLU A 238 -18.53 22.29 -5.11
N THR A 239 -19.29 22.31 -4.00
CA THR A 239 -19.07 21.84 -2.62
C THR A 239 -17.93 22.49 -1.81
N ASN A 240 -18.36 23.33 -0.87
CA ASN A 240 -17.56 24.09 0.11
C ASN A 240 -16.76 23.19 1.08
N GLU A 241 -17.26 22.02 1.45
CA GLU A 241 -16.63 21.11 2.45
C GLU A 241 -15.27 20.56 1.99
N TYR A 242 -15.08 20.32 0.69
CA TYR A 242 -13.84 19.74 0.17
C TYR A 242 -12.69 20.76 0.13
N LEU A 243 -13.00 22.01 -0.23
CA LEU A 243 -12.04 23.10 -0.16
C LEU A 243 -11.66 23.42 1.29
N GLU A 244 -12.62 23.31 2.21
CA GLU A 244 -12.35 23.41 3.65
C GLU A 244 -11.45 22.28 4.16
N TRP A 245 -11.65 21.02 3.72
CA TRP A 245 -10.76 19.90 4.04
C TRP A 245 -9.35 20.09 3.49
N LEU A 246 -9.21 20.47 2.21
CA LEU A 246 -7.90 20.73 1.60
C LEU A 246 -7.14 21.87 2.29
N ARG A 247 -7.86 22.91 2.76
CA ARG A 247 -7.27 23.98 3.57
C ARG A 247 -6.80 23.46 4.93
N ALA A 248 -7.61 22.67 5.63
CA ALA A 248 -7.20 22.06 6.89
C ALA A 248 -5.96 21.17 6.73
N VAL A 249 -5.87 20.43 5.62
CA VAL A 249 -4.70 19.61 5.26
C VAL A 249 -3.46 20.48 4.97
N ALA A 250 -3.62 21.60 4.25
CA ALA A 250 -2.53 22.53 3.99
C ALA A 250 -2.05 23.26 5.26
N ASP A 251 -2.97 23.57 6.17
CA ASP A 251 -2.68 24.16 7.48
C ASP A 251 -1.91 23.16 8.38
N GLU A 252 -2.31 21.87 8.38
CA GLU A 252 -1.61 20.79 9.11
C GLU A 252 -0.18 20.54 8.63
N LEU A 253 0.09 20.82 7.36
CA LEU A 253 1.41 20.68 6.74
C LEU A 253 2.32 21.93 6.90
N ASP A 254 1.87 22.96 7.64
CA ASP A 254 2.54 24.26 7.84
C ASP A 254 2.90 24.99 6.52
N VAL A 255 2.01 24.86 5.52
CA VAL A 255 2.25 25.35 4.14
C VAL A 255 1.66 26.73 3.88
N THR A 256 0.98 27.31 4.87
CA THR A 256 0.22 28.55 4.70
C THR A 256 1.04 29.83 4.55
N GLN A 257 2.38 29.77 4.55
CA GLN A 257 3.26 30.91 4.26
C GLN A 257 4.03 30.72 2.96
#